data_AF-A0A3A4WI59-F1
#
_entry.id   AF-A0A3A4WI59-F1
#
_cell.length_a   1.000
_cell.length_b   1.000
_cell.length_c   1.000
_cell.angle_alpha   90.00
_cell.angle_beta   90.00
_cell.angle_gamma   90.00
#
_symmetry.space_group_name_H-M   'P 1'
#
loop_
_entity.id
_entity.type
_entity.pdbx_description
1 polymer ?
#
loop_
_entity_poly.entity_id
_entity_poly.type
_entity_poly.pdbx_seq_one_letter_code
_entity_poly.pdbx_strand_id
1 'polypeptide(L)'
;MPHFGLMDENILGPVESLLMRARLHIRGGKRRLCQGKISLGIITLYDGLICAMQWYIAKPGHKNNFMLNEDEDQRNDRDIFRALVRSGVINSGFDYNAFDDLAGKALYQDMSSYDFSGMLKGIESVMTRLGVMPFDENELPPEDPETV
;
A
#
# COMPACT_ATOMS: atom_id res chain seq x y z
N MET A 1 -0.39 -13.56 -6.91
CA MET A 1 0.58 -12.44 -7.00
C MET A 1 0.52 -11.85 -8.40
N PRO A 2 -0.10 -10.68 -8.62
CA PRO A 2 -0.36 -10.21 -9.97
C PRO A 2 0.59 -9.08 -10.37
N HIS A 3 1.89 -9.38 -10.51
CA HIS A 3 2.83 -8.49 -11.23
C HIS A 3 3.81 -9.28 -12.11
N PHE A 4 3.54 -10.58 -12.34
CA PHE A 4 4.43 -11.44 -13.10
C PHE A 4 4.61 -10.88 -14.52
N GLY A 5 5.84 -10.43 -14.84
CA GLY A 5 6.18 -9.82 -16.11
C GLY A 5 6.04 -8.29 -16.19
N LEU A 6 5.54 -7.61 -15.16
CA LEU A 6 5.44 -6.14 -15.14
C LEU A 6 6.69 -5.45 -14.58
N MET A 7 7.48 -6.14 -13.77
CA MET A 7 8.71 -5.59 -13.20
C MET A 7 9.77 -6.69 -13.02
N ASP A 8 11.04 -6.31 -13.12
CA ASP A 8 12.17 -7.16 -12.80
C ASP A 8 12.80 -6.74 -11.47
N GLU A 9 12.51 -7.50 -10.43
CA GLU A 9 12.99 -7.23 -9.06
C GLU A 9 14.51 -7.37 -8.93
N ASN A 10 15.13 -8.20 -9.78
CA ASN A 10 16.57 -8.36 -9.78
C ASN A 10 17.27 -7.13 -10.35
N ILE A 11 16.62 -6.43 -11.28
CA ILE A 11 17.13 -5.18 -11.87
C ILE A 11 16.87 -3.99 -10.95
N LEU A 12 15.66 -3.86 -10.41
CA LEU A 12 15.29 -2.72 -9.54
C LEU A 12 15.96 -2.78 -8.17
N GLY A 13 16.26 -3.99 -7.67
CA GLY A 13 16.77 -4.18 -6.32
C GLY A 13 15.68 -3.99 -5.25
N PRO A 14 16.01 -4.23 -3.98
CA PRO A 14 15.02 -4.43 -2.92
C PRO A 14 14.20 -3.17 -2.57
N VAL A 15 14.79 -1.98 -2.70
CA VAL A 15 14.10 -0.71 -2.36
C VAL A 15 13.19 -0.26 -3.49
N GLU A 16 13.71 -0.13 -4.71
CA GLU A 16 12.92 0.37 -5.84
C GLU A 16 11.81 -0.61 -6.25
N SER A 17 12.02 -1.91 -6.04
CA SER A 17 10.96 -2.92 -6.23
C SER A 17 9.75 -2.67 -5.33
N LEU A 18 9.97 -2.31 -4.07
CA LEU A 18 8.87 -2.01 -3.14
C LEU A 18 8.10 -0.75 -3.56
N LEU A 19 8.81 0.30 -3.99
CA LEU A 19 8.17 1.52 -4.49
C LEU A 19 7.35 1.24 -5.75
N MET A 20 7.90 0.51 -6.71
CA MET A 20 7.22 0.14 -7.95
C MET A 20 5.95 -0.68 -7.64
N ARG A 21 6.05 -1.70 -6.78
CA ARG A 21 4.90 -2.49 -6.32
C ARG A 21 3.84 -1.61 -5.68
N ALA A 22 4.20 -0.71 -4.77
CA ALA A 22 3.26 0.20 -4.12
C ALA A 22 2.48 1.05 -5.14
N ARG A 23 3.18 1.61 -6.14
CA ARG A 23 2.56 2.42 -7.21
C ARG A 23 1.62 1.59 -8.10
N LEU A 24 2.06 0.41 -8.54
CA LEU A 24 1.25 -0.53 -9.32
C LEU A 24 -0.01 -0.95 -8.54
N HIS A 25 0.14 -1.29 -7.27
CA HIS A 25 -0.98 -1.68 -6.41
C HIS A 25 -1.97 -0.53 -6.16
N ILE A 26 -1.51 0.72 -5.99
CA ILE A 26 -2.42 1.86 -5.89
C ILE A 26 -3.20 2.07 -7.18
N ARG A 27 -2.53 2.07 -8.34
CA ARG A 27 -3.21 2.22 -9.64
C ARG A 27 -4.21 1.09 -9.87
N GLY A 28 -3.76 -0.16 -9.75
CA GLY A 28 -4.57 -1.35 -9.97
C GLY A 28 -5.71 -1.48 -8.96
N GLY A 29 -5.49 -1.11 -7.70
CA GLY A 29 -6.49 -1.10 -6.64
C GLY A 29 -7.61 -0.09 -6.92
N LYS A 30 -7.25 1.16 -7.24
CA LYS A 30 -8.21 2.20 -7.65
C LYS A 30 -9.04 1.79 -8.86
N ARG A 31 -8.39 1.23 -9.88
CA ARG A 31 -9.09 0.74 -11.09
C ARG A 31 -10.11 -0.34 -10.75
N ARG A 32 -9.74 -1.33 -9.93
CA ARG A 32 -10.63 -2.41 -9.49
C ARG A 32 -11.85 -1.88 -8.74
N LEU A 33 -11.65 -0.92 -7.82
CA LEU A 33 -12.74 -0.25 -7.13
C LEU A 33 -13.71 0.43 -8.10
N CYS A 34 -13.20 1.19 -9.09
CA CYS A 34 -14.02 1.84 -10.11
C CYS A 34 -14.79 0.87 -11.02
N GLN A 35 -14.30 -0.36 -11.18
CA GLN A 35 -14.96 -1.43 -11.94
C GLN A 35 -15.98 -2.22 -11.12
N GLY A 36 -16.22 -1.87 -9.85
CA GLY A 36 -17.09 -2.62 -8.95
C GLY A 36 -16.45 -3.91 -8.39
N LYS A 37 -15.16 -4.17 -8.68
CA LYS A 37 -14.40 -5.29 -8.12
C LYS A 37 -13.90 -4.95 -6.71
N ILE A 38 -14.84 -4.66 -5.80
CA ILE A 38 -14.54 -3.98 -4.53
C ILE A 38 -13.58 -4.80 -3.65
N SER A 39 -13.88 -6.08 -3.41
CA SER A 39 -13.03 -6.95 -2.60
C SER A 39 -11.59 -7.01 -3.11
N LEU A 40 -11.41 -7.22 -4.42
CA LEU A 40 -10.09 -7.25 -5.06
C LEU A 40 -9.38 -5.90 -4.97
N GLY A 41 -10.11 -4.80 -5.13
CA GLY A 41 -9.58 -3.46 -4.96
C GLY A 41 -9.04 -3.22 -3.56
N ILE A 42 -9.79 -3.60 -2.51
CA ILE A 42 -9.38 -3.48 -1.10
C ILE A 42 -8.10 -4.28 -0.84
N ILE A 43 -8.06 -5.55 -1.23
CA ILE A 43 -6.87 -6.41 -1.04
C ILE A 43 -5.66 -5.84 -1.77
N THR A 44 -5.85 -5.40 -3.03
CA THR A 44 -4.76 -4.82 -3.82
C THR A 44 -4.21 -3.55 -3.16
N LEU A 45 -5.07 -2.70 -2.61
CA LEU A 45 -4.67 -1.50 -1.89
C LEU A 45 -3.94 -1.82 -0.58
N TYR A 46 -4.36 -2.89 0.11
CA TYR A 46 -3.69 -3.37 1.33
C TYR A 46 -2.26 -3.82 1.04
N ASP A 47 -2.05 -4.64 0.01
CA ASP A 47 -0.72 -5.03 -0.45
C ASP A 47 0.13 -3.82 -0.83
N GLY A 48 -0.48 -2.83 -1.50
CA GLY A 48 0.17 -1.57 -1.83
C GLY A 48 0.64 -0.79 -0.59
N LEU A 49 -0.17 -0.73 0.46
CA LEU A 49 0.16 -0.04 1.71
C LEU A 49 1.32 -0.71 2.43
N ILE A 50 1.33 -2.04 2.49
CA ILE A 50 2.45 -2.79 3.05
C ILE A 50 3.73 -2.47 2.27
N CYS A 51 3.69 -2.54 0.94
CA CYS A 51 4.85 -2.23 0.10
C CYS A 51 5.35 -0.79 0.33
N ALA A 52 4.44 0.17 0.50
CA ALA A 52 4.78 1.57 0.77
C ALA A 52 5.48 1.76 2.13
N MET A 53 4.96 1.12 3.18
CA MET A 53 5.57 1.18 4.52
C MET A 53 6.95 0.52 4.52
N GLN A 54 7.07 -0.65 3.90
CA GLN A 54 8.34 -1.37 3.75
C GLN A 54 9.36 -0.58 2.94
N TRP A 55 8.92 0.07 1.85
CA TRP A 55 9.80 0.96 1.09
C TRP A 55 10.30 2.12 1.94
N TYR A 56 9.42 2.75 2.73
CA TYR A 56 9.80 3.89 3.57
C TYR A 56 10.91 3.52 4.55
N ILE A 57 10.80 2.38 5.24
CA ILE A 57 11.80 1.92 6.21
C ILE A 57 13.10 1.44 5.54
N ALA A 58 13.02 0.92 4.32
CA ALA A 58 14.17 0.41 3.57
C ALA A 58 14.99 1.53 2.91
N LYS A 59 14.36 2.65 2.54
CA LYS A 59 15.01 3.74 1.83
C LYS A 59 16.06 4.47 2.69
N PRO A 60 17.32 4.56 2.22
CA PRO A 60 18.35 5.35 2.89
C PRO A 60 17.93 6.82 3.06
N GLY A 61 18.18 7.39 4.23
CA GLY A 61 17.80 8.76 4.57
C GLY A 61 16.46 8.91 5.31
N HIS A 62 15.55 7.93 5.22
CA HIS A 62 14.32 7.92 6.02
C HIS A 62 14.54 7.40 7.46
N LYS A 63 15.58 6.58 7.67
CA LYS A 63 15.89 5.94 8.96
C LYS A 63 16.16 6.91 10.11
N ASN A 64 16.61 8.13 9.84
CA ASN A 64 16.92 9.09 10.90
C ASN A 64 15.67 9.56 11.66
N ASN A 65 14.48 9.42 11.05
CA ASN A 65 13.19 9.79 11.64
C ASN A 65 12.32 8.58 11.97
N PHE A 66 12.85 7.34 11.94
CA PHE A 66 12.08 6.13 12.21
C PHE A 66 12.86 5.26 13.20
N MET A 67 12.26 5.04 14.38
CA MET A 67 12.78 4.13 15.38
C MET A 67 11.66 3.25 15.90
N LEU A 68 11.89 1.94 15.87
CA LEU A 68 11.07 0.96 16.56
C LEU A 68 11.41 0.98 18.05
N ASN A 69 10.41 0.74 18.88
CA ASN A 69 10.61 0.44 20.29
C ASN A 69 11.16 -1.00 20.45
N GLU A 70 11.66 -1.32 21.64
CA GLU A 70 12.25 -2.64 21.93
C GLU A 70 11.29 -3.82 21.74
N ASP A 71 9.98 -3.58 21.85
CA ASP A 71 8.90 -4.57 21.73
C ASP A 71 8.26 -4.63 20.32
N GLU A 72 8.67 -3.76 19.40
CA GLU A 72 8.08 -3.68 18.05
C GLU A 72 8.88 -4.51 17.02
N ASP A 73 8.17 -5.25 16.16
CA ASP A 73 8.79 -6.07 15.10
C ASP A 73 8.66 -5.40 13.72
N GLN A 74 9.79 -5.17 13.06
CA GLN A 74 9.88 -4.71 11.67
C GLN A 74 9.24 -5.67 10.62
N ARG A 75 8.84 -6.87 11.03
CA ARG A 75 8.07 -7.83 10.20
C ARG A 75 6.57 -7.77 10.48
N ASN A 76 6.14 -6.98 11.46
CA ASN A 76 4.74 -6.78 11.81
C ASN A 76 4.27 -5.44 11.24
N ASP A 77 3.40 -5.49 10.23
CA ASP A 77 2.92 -4.31 9.53
C ASP A 77 2.22 -3.30 10.47
N ARG A 78 1.56 -3.80 11.52
CA ARG A 78 0.91 -2.97 12.54
C ARG A 78 1.91 -2.20 13.39
N ASP A 79 3.03 -2.84 13.75
CA ASP A 79 4.09 -2.19 14.52
C ASP A 79 4.80 -1.13 13.67
N ILE A 80 5.05 -1.43 12.40
CA ILE A 80 5.59 -0.46 11.43
C ILE A 80 4.65 0.75 11.32
N PHE A 81 3.34 0.53 11.13
CA PHE A 81 2.37 1.62 11.02
C PHE A 81 2.38 2.51 12.28
N ARG A 82 2.34 1.90 13.47
CA ARG A 82 2.38 2.62 14.75
C ARG A 82 3.66 3.44 14.90
N ALA A 83 4.80 2.87 14.54
CA ALA A 83 6.07 3.58 14.59
C ALA A 83 6.11 4.76 13.62
N LEU A 84 5.55 4.63 12.41
CA LEU A 84 5.42 5.72 11.44
C LEU A 84 4.47 6.84 11.91
N VAL A 85 3.38 6.51 12.60
CA VAL A 85 2.50 7.51 13.22
C VAL A 85 3.23 8.23 14.35
N ARG A 86 3.89 7.47 15.23
CA ARG A 86 4.63 8.00 16.38
C ARG A 86 5.75 8.94 15.95
N SER A 87 6.43 8.61 14.85
CA SER A 87 7.49 9.47 14.31
C SER A 87 6.98 10.67 13.51
N GLY A 88 5.66 10.83 13.35
CA GLY A 88 5.06 11.93 12.62
C GLY A 88 5.23 11.84 11.10
N VAL A 89 5.67 10.69 10.58
CA VAL A 89 5.77 10.45 9.14
C VAL A 89 4.38 10.39 8.51
N ILE A 90 3.47 9.65 9.16
CA ILE A 90 2.06 9.56 8.77
C ILE A 90 1.17 10.11 9.88
N ASN A 91 -0.04 10.57 9.53
CA ASN A 91 -0.98 11.11 10.51
C ASN A 91 -1.78 10.00 11.19
N SER A 92 -2.27 10.27 12.41
CA SER A 92 -3.15 9.36 13.15
C SER A 92 -4.59 9.32 12.62
N GLY A 93 -4.89 10.02 11.51
CA GLY A 93 -6.23 10.11 10.93
C GLY A 93 -6.66 8.89 10.12
N PHE A 94 -5.75 7.95 9.85
CA PHE A 94 -6.05 6.68 9.18
C PHE A 94 -6.10 5.55 10.20
N ASP A 95 -7.25 4.87 10.30
CA ASP A 95 -7.41 3.71 11.17
C ASP A 95 -6.91 2.44 10.47
N TYR A 96 -5.63 2.13 10.71
CA TYR A 96 -5.01 0.93 10.14
C TYR A 96 -5.68 -0.36 10.60
N ASN A 97 -6.13 -0.47 11.85
CA ASN A 97 -6.74 -1.70 12.35
C ASN A 97 -8.09 -1.95 11.66
N ALA A 98 -8.90 -0.90 11.49
CA ALA A 98 -10.15 -1.01 10.74
C ALA A 98 -9.89 -1.41 9.27
N PHE A 99 -8.81 -0.92 8.67
CA PHE A 99 -8.44 -1.29 7.31
C PHE A 99 -7.90 -2.72 7.19
N ASP A 100 -7.06 -3.16 8.13
CA ASP A 100 -6.56 -4.54 8.25
C ASP A 100 -7.72 -5.54 8.38
N ASP A 101 -8.66 -5.27 9.29
CA ASP A 101 -9.88 -6.07 9.45
C ASP A 101 -10.75 -6.07 8.18
N LEU A 102 -10.85 -4.93 7.50
CA LEU A 102 -11.59 -4.80 6.24
C LEU A 102 -10.95 -5.63 5.12
N ALA A 103 -9.63 -5.58 4.98
CA ALA A 103 -8.89 -6.40 4.02
C ALA A 103 -9.06 -7.89 4.32
N GLY A 104 -9.00 -8.28 5.60
CA GLY A 104 -9.31 -9.64 6.04
C GLY A 104 -10.73 -10.09 5.67
N LYS A 105 -11.74 -9.22 5.81
CA LYS A 105 -13.11 -9.51 5.36
C LYS A 105 -13.19 -9.64 3.84
N ALA A 106 -12.54 -8.76 3.10
CA ALA A 106 -12.54 -8.76 1.63
C ALA A 106 -11.98 -10.06 1.02
N LEU A 107 -11.16 -10.83 1.76
CA LEU A 107 -10.67 -12.15 1.33
C LEU A 107 -11.76 -13.21 1.29
N TYR A 108 -12.79 -13.11 2.13
CA TYR A 108 -13.76 -14.18 2.35
C TYR A 108 -15.22 -13.75 2.11
N GLN A 109 -15.48 -12.45 1.99
CA GLN A 109 -16.81 -11.88 1.89
C GLN A 109 -16.96 -11.07 0.60
N ASP A 110 -18.18 -11.09 0.05
CA ASP A 110 -18.54 -10.17 -1.02
C ASP A 110 -18.69 -8.76 -0.46
N MET A 111 -17.89 -7.84 -0.98
CA MET A 111 -17.87 -6.43 -0.60
C MET A 111 -18.50 -5.53 -1.68
N SER A 112 -19.25 -6.09 -2.62
CA SER A 112 -19.85 -5.37 -3.76
C SER A 112 -20.65 -4.11 -3.39
N SER A 113 -21.23 -4.06 -2.19
CA SER A 113 -22.02 -2.92 -1.68
C SER A 113 -21.25 -1.96 -0.75
N TYR A 114 -19.96 -2.21 -0.50
CA TYR A 114 -19.18 -1.40 0.43
C TYR A 114 -18.82 -0.03 -0.17
N ASP A 115 -19.14 1.05 0.56
CA ASP A 115 -18.68 2.40 0.23
C ASP A 115 -17.20 2.56 0.60
N PHE A 116 -16.33 2.50 -0.41
CA PHE A 116 -14.89 2.59 -0.26
C PHE A 116 -14.34 4.03 -0.24
N SER A 117 -15.18 5.06 -0.40
CA SER A 117 -14.72 6.44 -0.62
C SER A 117 -13.86 6.98 0.53
N GLY A 118 -14.31 6.81 1.76
CA GLY A 118 -13.60 7.25 2.96
C GLY A 118 -12.27 6.50 3.16
N MET A 119 -12.31 5.18 3.01
CA MET A 119 -11.13 4.32 3.09
C MET A 119 -10.09 4.70 2.04
N LEU A 120 -10.50 4.85 0.78
CA LEU A 120 -9.59 5.19 -0.32
C LEU A 120 -8.91 6.54 -0.09
N LYS A 121 -9.65 7.56 0.34
CA LYS A 121 -9.08 8.87 0.68
C LYS A 121 -8.05 8.78 1.80
N GLY A 122 -8.31 7.94 2.81
CA GLY A 122 -7.39 7.66 3.90
C GLY A 122 -6.08 7.04 3.39
N ILE A 123 -6.17 6.02 2.54
CA ILE A 123 -5.01 5.35 1.93
C ILE A 123 -4.20 6.33 1.08
N GLU A 124 -4.84 7.11 0.20
CA GLU A 124 -4.14 8.10 -0.64
C GLU A 124 -3.40 9.15 0.20
N SER A 125 -3.99 9.57 1.32
CA SER A 125 -3.33 10.46 2.28
C SER A 125 -2.06 9.81 2.87
N VAL A 126 -2.14 8.54 3.29
CA VAL A 126 -0.97 7.81 3.82
C VAL A 126 0.10 7.62 2.74
N MET A 127 -0.28 7.20 1.53
CA MET A 127 0.64 7.02 0.39
C MET A 127 1.37 8.30 0.02
N THR A 128 0.66 9.44 0.06
CA THR A 128 1.26 10.75 -0.19
C THR A 128 2.29 11.11 0.87
N ARG A 129 1.99 10.84 2.15
CA ARG A 129 2.89 11.09 3.27
C ARG A 129 4.14 10.22 3.25
N LEU A 130 4.00 8.97 2.82
CA LEU A 130 5.14 8.09 2.63
C LEU A 130 6.01 8.53 1.45
N GLY A 131 5.48 9.31 0.51
CA GLY A 131 6.18 9.75 -0.70
C GLY A 131 6.01 8.80 -1.89
N VAL A 132 5.03 7.91 -1.83
CA VAL A 132 4.65 7.04 -2.96
C VAL A 132 3.83 7.83 -3.98
N MET A 133 2.94 8.70 -3.50
CA MET A 133 2.10 9.59 -4.31
C MET A 133 2.49 11.08 -4.13
N PRO A 134 2.22 11.93 -5.13
CA PRO A 134 1.78 11.59 -6.48
C PRO A 134 2.90 10.92 -7.31
N PHE A 135 2.54 10.26 -8.41
CA PHE A 135 3.47 9.72 -9.41
C PHE A 135 2.86 9.84 -10.81
N ASP A 136 3.69 9.79 -11.86
CA ASP A 136 3.20 9.75 -13.24
C ASP A 136 2.77 8.33 -13.61
N GLU A 137 1.49 8.15 -13.95
CA GLU A 137 0.96 6.84 -14.33
C GLU A 137 1.58 6.31 -15.64
N ASN A 138 2.13 7.18 -16.49
CA ASN A 138 2.81 6.79 -17.74
C ASN A 138 4.20 6.20 -17.51
N GLU A 139 4.80 6.44 -16.34
CA GLU A 139 6.08 5.82 -15.95
C GLU A 139 5.90 4.37 -15.48
N LEU A 140 4.65 3.95 -15.24
CA LEU A 140 4.36 2.59 -14.82
C LEU A 140 4.17 1.66 -16.02
N PRO A 141 4.66 0.41 -15.94
CA PRO A 141 4.38 -0.62 -16.93
C PRO A 141 2.89 -0.72 -17.28
N PRO A 142 2.53 -0.95 -18.55
CA PRO A 142 1.14 -1.11 -18.92
C PRO A 142 0.56 -2.36 -18.24
N GLU A 143 -0.58 -2.20 -17.57
CA GLU A 143 -1.35 -3.33 -17.06
C GLU A 143 -2.25 -3.87 -18.16
N ASP A 144 -2.23 -5.19 -18.39
CA ASP A 144 -3.18 -5.85 -19.26
C ASP A 144 -4.61 -5.68 -18.68
N PRO A 145 -5.56 -5.08 -19.43
CA PRO A 145 -6.95 -4.91 -18.99
C PRO A 145 -7.65 -6.21 -18.60
N GLU A 146 -7.17 -7.36 -19.11
CA GLU A 146 -7.73 -8.68 -18.83
C GLU A 146 -7.20 -9.31 -17.53
N THR A 147 -6.20 -8.71 -16.88
CA THR A 147 -5.68 -9.21 -15.60
C THR A 147 -6.75 -9.06 -14.51
N VAL A 148 -7.37 -10.18 -14.15
CA VAL A 148 -8.60 -10.32 -13.35
C VAL A 148 -8.56 -9.58 -12.01
#